data_AF-A0A2I4AK97-F1
#
_entry.id   AF-A0A2I4AK97-F1
#
_cell.length_a   1.000
_cell.length_b   1.000
_cell.length_c   1.000
_cell.angle_alpha   90.00
_cell.angle_beta   90.00
_cell.angle_gamma   90.00
#
_symmetry.space_group_name_H-M   'P 1'
#
loop_
_entity.id
_entity.type
_entity.pdbx_description
1 polymer ?
#
loop_
_entity_poly.entity_id
_entity_poly.type
_entity_poly.pdbx_seq_one_letter_code
_entity_poly.pdbx_strand_id
1 'polypeptide(L)'
;MAEQFYLELSENPVQFEHASSVNNVFFDEANKQVFAVRSGGATGVVVKGPDDKNSVAFRMDDKGEVKCIKFSIGNKILAVQRTSKSVDFINFIPDYPHTEFSQECKTKNASILGFCWTSWNEIVFITD
;
A
#
# COMPACT_ATOMS: atom_id res chain seq x y z
N MET A 1 -16.09 -21.38 -32.66
CA MET A 1 -16.75 -20.76 -31.49
C MET A 1 -15.64 -20.41 -30.54
N ALA A 2 -15.51 -19.15 -30.14
CA ALA A 2 -14.55 -18.78 -29.10
C ALA A 2 -15.02 -19.40 -27.78
N GLU A 3 -14.13 -20.07 -27.07
CA GLU A 3 -14.43 -20.60 -25.74
C GLU A 3 -14.73 -19.41 -24.82
N GLN A 4 -15.94 -19.39 -24.25
CA GLN A 4 -16.40 -18.29 -23.43
C GLN A 4 -16.19 -18.65 -21.96
N PHE A 5 -15.17 -18.05 -21.35
CA PHE A 5 -14.82 -18.30 -19.95
C PHE A 5 -15.44 -17.22 -19.05
N TYR A 6 -15.85 -17.62 -17.84
CA TYR A 6 -16.29 -16.67 -16.81
C TYR A 6 -15.12 -15.95 -16.12
N LEU A 7 -13.92 -16.53 -16.19
CA LEU A 7 -12.67 -15.99 -15.68
C LEU A 7 -11.52 -16.60 -16.47
N GLU A 8 -10.55 -15.80 -16.88
CA GLU A 8 -9.33 -16.24 -17.53
C GLU A 8 -8.12 -15.46 -17.01
N LEU A 9 -6.93 -16.01 -17.20
CA LEU A 9 -5.69 -15.31 -16.88
C LEU A 9 -5.40 -14.28 -17.97
N SER A 10 -4.91 -13.11 -17.58
CA SER A 10 -4.43 -12.11 -18.53
C SER A 10 -3.28 -12.69 -19.37
N GLU A 11 -3.33 -12.49 -20.68
CA GLU A 11 -2.19 -12.76 -21.58
C GLU A 11 -0.96 -11.93 -21.22
N ASN A 12 -1.16 -10.80 -20.53
CA ASN A 12 -0.13 -9.90 -20.05
C ASN A 12 -0.22 -9.80 -18.51
N PRO A 13 0.29 -10.79 -17.77
CA PRO A 13 0.23 -10.77 -16.31
C PRO A 13 1.18 -9.71 -15.74
N VAL A 14 0.71 -9.00 -14.71
CA VAL A 14 1.52 -8.03 -13.98
C VAL A 14 2.60 -8.77 -13.19
N GLN A 15 3.86 -8.53 -13.51
CA GLN A 15 5.01 -9.09 -12.78
C GLN A 15 5.53 -8.08 -11.75
N PHE A 16 5.76 -8.51 -10.52
CA PHE A 16 6.32 -7.68 -9.44
C PHE A 16 7.38 -8.47 -8.66
N GLU A 17 8.20 -7.74 -7.90
CA GLU A 17 9.23 -8.37 -7.07
C GLU A 17 8.58 -9.18 -5.94
N HIS A 18 8.92 -10.46 -5.84
CA HIS A 18 8.34 -11.37 -4.87
C HIS A 18 8.84 -11.09 -3.45
N ALA A 19 8.07 -11.51 -2.46
CA ALA A 19 8.46 -11.37 -1.05
C ALA A 19 9.74 -12.16 -0.76
N SER A 20 10.65 -11.54 0.00
CA SER A 20 11.92 -12.12 0.42
C SER A 20 12.29 -11.63 1.83
N SER A 21 13.48 -11.96 2.33
CA SER A 21 13.95 -11.45 3.63
C SER A 21 14.14 -9.92 3.69
N VAL A 22 14.19 -9.26 2.53
CA VAL A 22 14.42 -7.81 2.40
C VAL A 22 13.35 -7.10 1.57
N ASN A 23 12.37 -7.84 1.03
CA ASN A 23 11.28 -7.29 0.23
C ASN A 23 9.94 -7.80 0.76
N ASN A 24 9.06 -6.89 1.14
CA ASN A 24 7.70 -7.21 1.56
C ASN A 24 6.70 -6.82 0.48
N VAL A 25 5.65 -7.61 0.32
CA VAL A 25 4.62 -7.38 -0.69
C VAL A 25 3.27 -7.14 -0.03
N PHE A 26 2.55 -6.10 -0.46
CA PHE A 26 1.23 -5.74 0.05
C PHE A 26 0.25 -5.54 -1.10
N PHE A 27 -1.03 -5.79 -0.82
CA PHE A 27 -2.10 -5.54 -1.78
C PHE A 27 -2.99 -4.40 -1.28
N ASP A 28 -3.28 -3.47 -2.19
CA ASP A 28 -4.26 -2.41 -2.01
C ASP A 28 -5.53 -2.76 -2.77
N GLU A 29 -6.57 -3.11 -2.01
CA GLU A 29 -7.85 -3.54 -2.52
C GLU A 29 -8.65 -2.39 -3.16
N ALA A 30 -8.39 -1.14 -2.76
CA ALA A 30 -9.11 0.03 -3.26
C ALA A 30 -8.69 0.35 -4.70
N ASN A 31 -7.39 0.28 -4.99
CA ASN A 31 -6.83 0.57 -6.31
C ASN A 31 -6.49 -0.70 -7.12
N LYS A 32 -6.63 -1.89 -6.54
CA LYS A 32 -6.21 -3.20 -7.12
C LYS A 32 -4.72 -3.22 -7.47
N GLN A 33 -3.89 -2.68 -6.59
CA GLN A 33 -2.46 -2.51 -6.80
C GLN A 33 -1.63 -3.38 -5.87
N VAL A 34 -0.47 -3.82 -6.34
CA VAL A 34 0.53 -4.55 -5.57
C VAL A 34 1.69 -3.62 -5.26
N PHE A 35 2.07 -3.54 -3.99
CA PHE A 35 3.24 -2.83 -3.50
C PHE A 35 4.36 -3.83 -3.24
N ALA A 36 5.54 -3.58 -3.76
CA ALA A 36 6.79 -4.21 -3.35
C ALA A 36 7.63 -3.17 -2.59
N VAL A 37 7.95 -3.47 -1.34
CA VAL A 37 8.64 -2.58 -0.40
C VAL A 37 9.95 -3.22 0.00
N ARG A 38 11.05 -2.63 -0.44
CA ARG A 38 12.41 -3.09 -0.14
C ARG A 38 13.01 -2.29 1.01
N SER A 39 13.42 -2.99 2.07
CA SER A 39 14.13 -2.42 3.22
C SER A 39 15.66 -2.59 3.07
N GLY A 40 16.45 -1.71 3.70
CA GLY A 40 17.92 -1.74 3.64
C GLY A 40 18.62 -0.39 3.46
N GLY A 41 18.10 0.69 4.05
CA GLY A 41 18.75 2.02 4.05
C GLY A 41 17.83 3.14 3.57
N ALA A 42 17.43 3.11 2.30
CA ALA A 42 16.35 3.94 1.78
C ALA A 42 15.22 3.00 1.35
N THR A 43 14.02 3.15 1.93
CA THR A 43 12.91 2.26 1.61
C THR A 43 12.40 2.54 0.20
N GLY A 44 12.70 1.63 -0.72
CA GLY A 44 12.23 1.70 -2.10
C GLY A 44 10.85 1.04 -2.21
N VAL A 45 9.91 1.74 -2.83
CA VAL A 45 8.55 1.24 -3.04
C VAL A 45 8.26 1.22 -4.54
N VAL A 46 7.82 0.06 -5.03
CA VAL A 46 7.31 -0.11 -6.39
C VAL A 46 5.86 -0.54 -6.30
N VAL A 47 4.97 0.20 -6.98
CA VAL A 47 3.53 -0.07 -7.01
C VAL A 47 3.15 -0.42 -8.44
N LYS A 48 2.48 -1.55 -8.63
CA LYS A 48 1.97 -1.99 -9.93
C LYS A 48 0.48 -2.27 -9.86
N GLY A 49 -0.28 -1.71 -10.80
CA GLY A 49 -1.70 -2.01 -10.97
C GLY A 49 -1.94 -3.00 -12.11
N PRO A 50 -3.22 -3.24 -12.47
CA PRO A 50 -3.59 -4.10 -13.59
C PRO A 50 -3.04 -3.62 -14.94
N ASP A 51 -2.85 -2.29 -15.07
CA ASP A 51 -2.29 -1.64 -16.25
C ASP A 51 -0.93 -1.01 -15.94
N ASP A 52 0.05 -1.20 -16.84
CA ASP A 52 1.41 -0.67 -16.69
C ASP A 52 1.48 0.85 -16.57
N LYS A 53 0.48 1.57 -17.13
CA LYS A 53 0.38 3.04 -17.08
C LYS A 53 0.28 3.59 -15.65
N ASN A 54 -0.11 2.75 -14.69
CA ASN A 54 -0.30 3.13 -13.29
C ASN A 54 0.83 2.62 -12.39
N SER A 55 1.98 2.24 -12.97
CA SER A 55 3.16 1.87 -12.19
C SER A 55 3.83 3.11 -11.61
N VAL A 56 4.11 3.07 -10.30
CA VAL A 56 4.77 4.17 -9.58
C VAL A 56 5.93 3.61 -8.79
N ALA A 57 7.08 4.27 -8.86
CA ALA A 57 8.23 3.97 -8.02
C ALA A 57 8.63 5.22 -7.24
N PHE A 58 8.84 5.07 -5.94
CA PHE A 58 9.24 6.16 -5.07
C PHE A 58 10.10 5.67 -3.91
N ARG A 59 10.72 6.61 -3.20
CA ARG A 59 11.45 6.33 -1.96
C ARG A 59 10.73 6.97 -0.79
N MET A 60 10.82 6.34 0.37
CA MET A 60 10.39 6.93 1.64
C MET A 60 11.46 6.73 2.71
N ASP A 61 11.37 7.53 3.76
CA ASP A 61 12.24 7.40 4.92
C ASP A 61 12.15 5.99 5.52
N ASP A 62 13.32 5.42 5.82
CA ASP A 62 13.43 4.16 6.53
C ASP A 62 13.18 4.40 8.02
N LYS A 63 11.89 4.33 8.41
CA LYS A 63 11.41 4.45 9.80
C LYS A 63 11.10 3.07 10.41
N GLY A 64 11.73 2.01 9.90
CA GLY A 64 11.51 0.64 10.34
C GLY A 64 10.51 -0.13 9.48
N GLU A 65 10.23 -1.36 9.91
CA GLU A 65 9.44 -2.34 9.16
C GLU A 65 8.02 -1.83 8.84
N VAL A 66 7.62 -1.99 7.58
CA VAL A 66 6.26 -1.72 7.11
C VAL A 66 5.42 -2.98 7.34
N LYS A 67 4.31 -2.83 8.07
CA LYS A 67 3.34 -3.89 8.33
C LYS A 67 2.15 -3.86 7.38
N CYS A 68 1.79 -2.67 6.89
CA CYS A 68 0.76 -2.48 5.88
C CYS A 68 0.97 -1.13 5.19
N ILE A 69 0.70 -1.06 3.89
CA ILE A 69 0.82 0.15 3.07
C ILE A 69 -0.24 0.12 1.98
N LYS A 70 -1.00 1.21 1.81
CA LYS A 70 -2.05 1.33 0.78
C LYS A 70 -2.20 2.78 0.32
N PHE A 71 -2.59 2.98 -0.93
CA PHE A 71 -2.99 4.29 -1.41
C PHE A 71 -4.47 4.54 -1.15
N SER A 72 -4.83 5.81 -0.93
CA SER A 72 -6.21 6.24 -1.08
C SER A 72 -6.65 6.13 -2.54
N ILE A 73 -7.96 6.14 -2.79
CA ILE A 73 -8.49 6.13 -4.16
C ILE A 73 -7.91 7.32 -4.95
N GLY A 74 -7.28 7.03 -6.09
CA GLY A 74 -6.61 8.04 -6.93
C GLY A 74 -5.19 8.42 -6.50
N ASN A 75 -4.59 7.62 -5.61
CA ASN A 75 -3.17 7.67 -5.23
C ASN A 75 -2.71 9.03 -4.69
N LYS A 76 -3.56 9.68 -3.89
CA LYS A 76 -3.27 11.01 -3.32
C LYS A 76 -2.69 10.96 -1.91
N ILE A 77 -3.09 9.96 -1.12
CA ILE A 77 -2.62 9.80 0.26
C ILE A 77 -2.08 8.38 0.40
N LEU A 78 -0.85 8.27 0.89
CA LEU A 78 -0.23 7.00 1.23
C LEU A 78 -0.40 6.74 2.73
N ALA A 79 -1.11 5.68 3.08
CA ALA A 79 -1.22 5.21 4.46
C ALA A 79 -0.15 4.14 4.73
N VAL A 80 0.65 4.31 5.78
CA VAL A 80 1.71 3.38 6.17
C VAL A 80 1.58 3.01 7.64
N GLN A 81 1.46 1.73 7.92
CA GLN A 81 1.47 1.18 9.28
C GLN A 81 2.84 0.57 9.56
N ARG A 82 3.53 1.07 10.58
CA ARG A 82 4.80 0.50 11.09
C ARG A 82 4.65 -0.09 12.49
N THR A 83 3.68 0.41 13.25
CA THR A 83 3.38 -0.07 14.61
C THR A 83 1.99 -0.69 14.65
N SER A 84 1.68 -1.43 15.72
CA SER A 84 0.33 -1.91 15.96
C SER A 84 -0.61 -0.82 16.50
N LYS A 85 -0.13 0.41 16.70
CA LYS A 85 -0.87 1.47 17.39
C LYS A 85 -1.10 2.72 16.54
N SER A 86 -0.47 2.85 15.39
CA SER A 86 -0.61 4.03 14.56
C SER A 86 -0.50 3.73 13.07
N VAL A 87 -1.14 4.58 12.27
CA VAL A 87 -0.97 4.65 10.82
C VAL A 87 -0.60 6.08 10.43
N ASP A 88 0.51 6.21 9.71
CA ASP A 88 0.99 7.48 9.18
C ASP A 88 0.37 7.75 7.81
N PHE A 89 0.01 9.00 7.56
CA PHE A 89 -0.53 9.49 6.31
C PHE A 89 0.44 10.48 5.68
N ILE A 90 0.83 10.17 4.44
CA ILE A 90 1.78 10.93 3.66
C ILE A 90 1.04 11.42 2.41
N ASN A 91 1.03 12.73 2.18
CA ASN A 91 0.50 13.24 0.92
C ASN A 91 1.44 12.82 -0.21
N PHE A 92 0.89 12.09 -1.17
CA PHE A 92 1.64 11.58 -2.30
C PHE A 92 1.68 12.64 -3.39
N ILE A 93 2.71 13.47 -3.30
CA ILE A 93 3.16 14.35 -4.38
C ILE A 93 4.44 13.69 -4.91
N PRO A 94 4.48 13.30 -6.20
CA PRO A 94 5.70 12.80 -6.81
C PRO A 94 6.88 13.74 -6.48
N ASP A 95 7.99 13.18 -6.03
CA ASP A 95 9.22 13.89 -5.64
C ASP A 95 9.17 14.76 -4.36
N TYR A 96 8.04 14.82 -3.64
CA TYR A 96 7.95 15.59 -2.38
C TYR A 96 7.03 14.95 -1.30
N PRO A 97 7.26 13.68 -0.89
CA PRO A 97 6.44 13.05 0.14
C PRO A 97 6.79 13.63 1.53
N HIS A 98 5.89 14.45 2.09
CA HIS A 98 5.95 14.86 3.50
C HIS A 98 4.88 14.12 4.30
N THR A 99 5.26 13.57 5.45
CA THR A 99 4.30 13.00 6.41
C THR A 99 3.50 14.14 7.00
N GLU A 100 2.17 14.10 6.85
CA GLU A 100 1.31 15.20 7.30
C GLU A 100 0.57 14.86 8.59
N PHE A 101 0.23 13.59 8.79
CA PHE A 101 -0.66 13.19 9.88
C PHE A 101 -0.37 11.76 10.33
N SER A 102 -0.63 11.45 11.60
CA SER A 102 -0.61 10.08 12.14
C SER A 102 -1.89 9.86 12.93
N GLN A 103 -2.60 8.77 12.64
CA GLN A 103 -3.77 8.35 13.40
C GLN A 103 -3.37 7.27 14.39
N GLU A 104 -3.45 7.60 15.67
CA GLU A 104 -3.28 6.63 16.75
C GLU A 104 -4.56 5.81 16.97
N CYS A 105 -4.38 4.57 17.43
CA CYS A 105 -5.47 3.73 17.90
C CYS A 105 -6.10 4.36 19.13
N LYS A 106 -7.40 4.66 19.05
CA LYS A 106 -8.11 5.42 20.10
C LYS A 106 -8.19 4.69 21.44
N THR A 107 -8.18 3.36 21.41
CA THR A 107 -8.31 2.53 22.61
C THR A 107 -6.93 2.06 23.07
N LYS A 108 -6.51 2.44 24.29
CA LYS A 108 -5.16 2.15 24.82
C LYS A 108 -4.74 0.68 24.73
N ASN A 109 -5.69 -0.23 24.91
CA ASN A 109 -5.41 -1.67 24.92
C ASN A 109 -5.69 -2.35 23.57
N ALA A 110 -6.25 -1.64 22.59
CA ALA A 110 -6.53 -2.18 21.27
C ALA A 110 -5.38 -1.92 20.30
N SER A 111 -5.22 -2.79 19.32
CA SER A 111 -4.23 -2.72 18.26
C SER A 111 -4.93 -2.61 16.91
N ILE A 112 -4.29 -1.92 15.97
CA ILE A 112 -4.73 -1.85 14.58
C ILE A 112 -4.30 -3.14 13.89
N LEU A 113 -5.30 -3.96 13.53
CA LEU A 113 -5.13 -5.21 12.78
C LEU A 113 -5.02 -4.94 11.28
N GLY A 114 -5.64 -3.86 10.81
CA GLY A 114 -5.57 -3.43 9.41
C GLY A 114 -6.44 -2.20 9.14
N PHE A 115 -6.44 -1.77 7.89
CA PHE A 115 -7.26 -0.66 7.43
C PHE A 115 -7.64 -0.82 5.94
N CYS A 116 -8.71 -0.14 5.54
CA CYS A 116 -9.19 -0.12 4.16
C CYS A 116 -9.73 1.27 3.82
N TRP A 117 -9.39 1.75 2.63
CA TRP A 117 -9.96 2.98 2.08
C TRP A 117 -11.34 2.70 1.49
N THR A 118 -12.34 3.47 1.92
CA THR A 118 -13.72 3.41 1.40
C THR A 118 -14.01 4.55 0.43
N SER A 119 -13.21 5.62 0.48
CA SER A 119 -13.22 6.76 -0.45
C SER A 119 -11.81 7.32 -0.60
N TRP A 120 -11.64 8.38 -1.40
CA TRP A 120 -10.36 9.10 -1.53
C TRP A 120 -9.92 9.79 -0.23
N ASN A 121 -10.83 10.04 0.70
CA ASN A 121 -10.62 10.70 1.99
C ASN A 121 -11.29 10.00 3.18
N GLU A 122 -11.78 8.78 3.01
CA GLU A 122 -12.44 8.00 4.07
C GLU A 122 -11.74 6.65 4.23
N ILE A 123 -11.44 6.29 5.48
CA ILE A 123 -10.70 5.09 5.83
C ILE A 123 -11.31 4.43 7.06
N VAL A 124 -11.40 3.10 7.01
CA VAL A 124 -11.88 2.26 8.11
C VAL A 124 -10.69 1.55 8.73
N PHE A 125 -10.62 1.56 10.07
CA PHE A 125 -9.65 0.80 10.86
C PHE A 125 -10.33 -0.43 11.45
N ILE A 126 -9.63 -1.56 11.41
CA ILE A 126 -10.02 -2.80 12.09
C ILE A 126 -9.12 -2.93 13.33
N THR A 127 -9.74 -3.05 14.51
CA THR A 127 -9.02 -3.18 15.80
C THR A 127 -9.55 -4.37 16.60
N ASP A 128 -8.73 -4.88 17.52
CA ASP A 128 -9.11 -5.90 18.52
C ASP A 128 -9.75 -5.30 19.80
#